data_AF-A0A0Q4LXE1-F1
#
_entry.id   AF-A0A0Q4LXE1-F1
#
_cell.length_a   1.000
_cell.length_b   1.000
_cell.length_c   1.000
_cell.angle_alpha   90.00
_cell.angle_beta   90.00
_cell.angle_gamma   90.00
#
_symmetry.space_group_name_H-M   'P 1'
#
loop_
_entity.id
_entity.type
_entity.pdbx_description
1 polymer ?
#
loop_
_entity_poly.entity_id
_entity_poly.type
_entity_poly.pdbx_seq_one_letter_code
_entity_poly.pdbx_strand_id
1 'polypeptide(L)'
;MVALFLALCAVPATAAPQCTAGTIGSVATGTTGRTTALHPPLSAVPNHPLPLVLLLHGSGGTGAMILRNSRLGDSADRHGFLVVAPDAGIVHEQGYVWYIPGVPTVAGTVPGPDAPDDVAFLGAMIDRLVRAGCVDRARVYVTGLSGGGRMTSWLGCVAAGRFAAIAPVVGLRAGNPLASDPRRPDPATCHPARPVPVIAFAGDADTTNPIAGGGASYWSYSMHAAEQRWATINGCTAPPTTRRVAATVYEERYTGCRGGADVVGRITVGGGHRWVVDNDALWTFLSAHRR
;
A
#
# COMPACT_ATOMS: atom_id res chain seq x y z
N MET A 1 27.67 -58.86 6.54
CA MET A 1 27.78 -57.49 5.98
C MET A 1 26.46 -57.16 5.29
N VAL A 2 25.57 -56.42 5.96
CA VAL A 2 24.30 -55.96 5.37
C VAL A 2 24.53 -54.52 4.91
N ALA A 3 24.46 -54.27 3.61
CA ALA A 3 24.60 -52.96 3.02
C ALA A 3 23.26 -52.21 3.09
N LEU A 4 23.22 -51.12 3.86
CA LEU A 4 22.06 -50.25 3.99
C LEU A 4 22.07 -49.23 2.84
N PHE A 5 21.14 -49.36 1.89
CA PHE A 5 20.91 -48.35 0.85
C PHE A 5 20.13 -47.17 1.45
N LEU A 6 20.80 -46.04 1.62
CA LEU A 6 20.17 -44.75 1.91
C LEU A 6 19.53 -44.21 0.62
N ALA A 7 18.20 -44.33 0.51
CA ALA A 7 17.42 -43.64 -0.50
C ALA A 7 17.34 -42.14 -0.11
N LEU A 8 18.08 -41.28 -0.82
CA LEU A 8 17.86 -39.83 -0.72
C LEU A 8 16.54 -39.48 -1.39
N CYS A 9 15.53 -39.13 -0.60
CA CYS A 9 14.35 -38.43 -1.09
C CYS A 9 14.76 -37.05 -1.60
N ALA A 10 14.81 -36.88 -2.93
CA ALA A 10 14.97 -35.57 -3.54
C ALA A 10 13.73 -34.74 -3.25
N VAL A 11 13.90 -33.68 -2.43
CA VAL A 11 12.86 -32.67 -2.22
C VAL A 11 12.65 -31.94 -3.56
N PRO A 12 11.43 -31.84 -4.10
CA PRO A 12 11.20 -31.12 -5.35
C PRO A 12 11.63 -29.67 -5.16
N ALA A 13 12.58 -29.22 -5.98
CA ALA A 13 12.98 -27.83 -6.03
C ALA A 13 11.75 -27.00 -6.39
N THR A 14 11.30 -26.15 -5.47
CA THR A 14 10.26 -25.16 -5.76
C THR A 14 10.82 -24.23 -6.82
N ALA A 15 10.27 -24.29 -8.03
CA ALA A 15 10.69 -23.43 -9.13
C ALA A 15 10.67 -21.97 -8.68
N ALA A 16 11.76 -21.24 -8.92
CA ALA A 16 11.80 -19.81 -8.67
C ALA A 16 10.64 -19.15 -9.44
N PRO A 17 9.89 -18.21 -8.82
CA PRO A 17 8.81 -17.54 -9.53
C PRO A 17 9.40 -16.82 -10.74
N GLN A 18 9.06 -17.30 -11.94
CA GLN A 18 9.41 -16.63 -13.18
C GLN A 18 8.40 -15.50 -13.36
N CYS A 19 8.86 -14.26 -13.34
CA CYS A 19 8.02 -13.12 -13.69
C CYS A 19 7.93 -13.02 -15.21
N THR A 20 7.20 -13.96 -15.79
CA THR A 20 6.91 -14.01 -17.22
C THR A 20 5.76 -13.05 -17.56
N ALA A 21 5.86 -12.39 -18.70
CA ALA A 21 4.81 -11.52 -19.22
C ALA A 21 3.46 -12.24 -19.28
N GLY A 22 2.37 -11.51 -18.99
CA GLY A 22 1.00 -11.96 -19.29
C GLY A 22 0.44 -13.10 -18.43
N THR A 23 1.17 -13.61 -17.43
CA THR A 23 0.58 -14.56 -16.47
C THR A 23 -0.17 -13.79 -15.39
N ILE A 24 -1.39 -13.36 -15.69
CA ILE A 24 -2.35 -12.98 -14.64
C ILE A 24 -2.67 -14.26 -13.87
N GLY A 25 -2.22 -14.33 -12.62
CA GLY A 25 -2.35 -15.53 -11.82
C GLY A 25 -2.40 -15.22 -10.34
N SER A 26 -3.12 -16.08 -9.62
CA SER A 26 -3.06 -16.13 -8.17
C SER A 26 -1.98 -17.12 -7.76
N VAL A 27 -0.97 -16.67 -7.04
CA VAL A 27 0.08 -17.52 -6.47
C VAL A 27 -0.08 -17.55 -4.96
N ALA A 28 -0.09 -18.73 -4.35
CA ALA A 28 0.06 -18.83 -2.90
C ALA A 28 1.49 -18.41 -2.53
N THR A 29 1.63 -17.30 -1.80
CA THR A 29 2.94 -16.74 -1.47
C THR A 29 3.35 -17.03 -0.04
N GLY A 30 4.54 -17.62 0.12
CA GLY A 30 5.19 -17.83 1.42
C GLY A 30 4.65 -19.03 2.20
N THR A 31 5.05 -19.14 3.47
CA THR A 31 4.61 -20.19 4.41
C THR A 31 3.17 -19.98 4.91
N THR A 32 2.58 -18.81 4.63
CA THR A 32 1.24 -18.42 5.10
C THR A 32 0.13 -18.92 4.19
N GLY A 33 0.43 -19.36 2.97
CA GLY A 33 -0.56 -19.84 2.01
C GLY A 33 -1.49 -18.76 1.43
N ARG A 34 -1.21 -17.47 1.68
CA ARG A 34 -2.07 -16.37 1.22
C ARG A 34 -2.04 -16.23 -0.30
N THR A 35 -3.22 -16.04 -0.87
CA THR A 35 -3.41 -15.81 -2.30
C THR A 35 -2.89 -14.44 -2.69
N THR A 36 -2.13 -14.39 -3.77
CA THR A 36 -1.60 -13.15 -4.32
C THR A 36 -1.87 -13.06 -5.80
N ALA A 37 -2.67 -12.08 -6.23
CA ALA A 37 -2.89 -11.77 -7.63
C ALA A 37 -1.72 -10.96 -8.18
N LEU A 38 -1.21 -11.36 -9.35
CA LEU A 38 -0.10 -10.72 -10.03
C LEU A 38 -0.57 -10.17 -11.39
N HIS A 39 -0.11 -8.98 -11.74
CA HIS A 39 -0.26 -8.40 -13.08
C HIS A 39 1.11 -7.90 -13.56
N PRO A 40 1.92 -8.77 -14.19
CA PRO A 40 3.09 -8.34 -14.95
C PRO A 40 2.63 -7.53 -16.17
N PRO A 41 3.31 -6.41 -16.50
CA PRO A 41 2.93 -5.59 -17.65
C PRO A 41 3.17 -6.37 -18.96
N LEU A 42 2.42 -6.05 -20.02
CA LEU A 42 2.61 -6.65 -21.34
C LEU A 42 4.06 -6.53 -21.87
N SER A 43 4.78 -5.49 -21.47
CA SER A 43 6.18 -5.24 -21.83
C SER A 43 7.20 -5.98 -20.97
N ALA A 44 6.79 -6.88 -20.06
CA ALA A 44 7.70 -7.57 -19.16
C ALA A 44 8.66 -8.47 -19.95
N VAL A 45 9.96 -8.29 -19.73
CA VAL A 45 11.02 -9.12 -20.32
C VAL A 45 11.65 -9.95 -19.20
N PRO A 46 11.90 -11.26 -19.41
CA PRO A 46 12.65 -12.06 -18.45
C PRO A 46 13.98 -11.40 -18.06
N ASN A 47 14.36 -11.50 -16.79
CA ASN A 47 15.61 -10.96 -16.24
C ASN A 47 15.75 -9.41 -16.28
N HIS A 48 14.67 -8.67 -16.51
CA HIS A 48 14.65 -7.21 -16.36
C HIS A 48 13.80 -6.79 -15.15
N PRO A 49 14.42 -6.38 -14.02
CA PRO A 49 13.69 -5.99 -12.83
C PRO A 49 12.76 -4.79 -13.07
N LEU A 50 11.48 -4.96 -12.75
CA LEU A 50 10.43 -3.96 -12.94
C LEU A 50 10.25 -3.07 -11.70
N PRO A 51 9.73 -1.84 -11.85
CA PRO A 51 9.07 -1.16 -10.74
C PRO A 51 7.93 -2.03 -10.20
N LEU A 52 7.71 -2.00 -8.89
CA LEU A 52 6.61 -2.70 -8.21
C LEU A 52 5.64 -1.70 -7.61
N VAL A 53 4.35 -1.85 -7.91
CA VAL A 53 3.26 -1.24 -7.16
C VAL A 53 2.51 -2.33 -6.40
N LEU A 54 2.67 -2.35 -5.08
CA LEU A 54 1.88 -3.18 -4.19
C LEU A 54 0.49 -2.57 -4.03
N LEU A 55 -0.57 -3.32 -4.35
CA LEU A 55 -1.96 -2.86 -4.36
C LEU A 55 -2.78 -3.57 -3.28
N LEU A 56 -3.18 -2.83 -2.25
CA LEU A 56 -3.85 -3.39 -1.06
C LEU A 56 -5.37 -3.17 -1.13
N HIS A 57 -6.13 -4.26 -0.97
CA HIS A 57 -7.59 -4.22 -1.02
C HIS A 57 -8.21 -3.53 0.22
N GLY A 58 -9.46 -3.06 0.06
CA GLY A 58 -10.26 -2.56 1.18
C GLY A 58 -10.76 -3.69 2.09
N SER A 59 -11.23 -3.33 3.29
CA SER A 59 -11.77 -4.28 4.27
C SER A 59 -12.94 -5.09 3.67
N GLY A 60 -12.96 -6.41 3.93
CA GLY A 60 -13.94 -7.34 3.35
C GLY A 60 -13.63 -7.76 1.91
N GLY A 61 -12.52 -7.27 1.34
CA GLY A 61 -12.11 -7.55 -0.04
C GLY A 61 -11.01 -8.59 -0.19
N THR A 62 -10.57 -8.76 -1.44
CA THR A 62 -9.45 -9.62 -1.84
C THR A 62 -8.52 -8.89 -2.81
N GLY A 63 -7.28 -9.34 -2.92
CA GLY A 63 -6.27 -8.85 -3.86
C GLY A 63 -6.76 -8.94 -5.31
N ALA A 64 -7.37 -10.06 -5.69
CA ALA A 64 -7.97 -10.22 -7.02
C ALA A 64 -9.10 -9.21 -7.28
N MET A 65 -9.93 -8.91 -6.28
CA MET A 65 -11.02 -7.94 -6.43
C MET A 65 -10.49 -6.51 -6.61
N ILE A 66 -9.53 -6.07 -5.81
CA ILE A 66 -8.99 -4.71 -5.94
C ILE A 66 -8.21 -4.54 -7.25
N LEU A 67 -7.49 -5.57 -7.70
CA LEU A 67 -6.78 -5.52 -8.99
C LEU A 67 -7.75 -5.27 -10.15
N ARG A 68 -8.87 -6.00 -10.19
CA ARG A 68 -9.91 -5.78 -11.20
C ARG A 68 -10.58 -4.40 -11.07
N ASN A 69 -11.01 -4.04 -9.87
CA ASN A 69 -11.85 -2.85 -9.67
C ASN A 69 -11.07 -1.54 -9.79
N SER A 70 -9.80 -1.53 -9.42
CA SER A 70 -8.93 -0.34 -9.54
C SER A 70 -8.52 -0.05 -10.98
N ARG A 71 -8.55 -1.06 -11.86
CA ARG A 71 -7.97 -1.00 -13.22
C ARG A 71 -6.51 -0.56 -13.25
N LEU A 72 -5.76 -0.81 -12.16
CA LEU A 72 -4.35 -0.43 -12.09
C LEU A 72 -3.49 -1.27 -13.05
N GLY A 73 -3.93 -2.49 -13.39
CA GLY A 73 -3.31 -3.33 -14.42
C GLY A 73 -3.24 -2.64 -15.80
N ASP A 74 -4.27 -1.90 -16.19
CA ASP A 74 -4.27 -1.15 -17.47
C ASP A 74 -3.19 -0.04 -17.49
N SER A 75 -2.95 0.59 -16.34
CA SER A 75 -1.86 1.56 -16.18
C SER A 75 -0.50 0.84 -16.16
N ALA A 76 -0.42 -0.32 -15.51
CA ALA A 76 0.75 -1.18 -15.49
C ALA A 76 1.20 -1.57 -16.91
N ASP A 77 0.27 -1.97 -17.77
CA ASP A 77 0.53 -2.34 -19.15
C ASP A 77 1.04 -1.17 -19.99
N ARG A 78 0.52 0.04 -19.76
CA ARG A 78 0.94 1.25 -20.48
C ARG A 78 2.31 1.75 -20.05
N HIS A 79 2.66 1.59 -18.77
CA HIS A 79 3.84 2.23 -18.19
C HIS A 79 4.96 1.27 -17.77
N GLY A 80 4.74 -0.04 -17.87
CA GLY A 80 5.78 -1.04 -17.64
C GLY A 80 6.14 -1.25 -16.17
N PHE A 81 5.16 -1.40 -15.28
CA PHE A 81 5.38 -1.78 -13.87
C PHE A 81 4.62 -3.04 -13.49
N LEU A 82 5.10 -3.77 -12.48
CA LEU A 82 4.44 -4.93 -11.92
C LEU A 82 3.41 -4.49 -10.87
N VAL A 83 2.19 -5.01 -10.94
CA VAL A 83 1.22 -4.92 -9.83
C VAL A 83 1.17 -6.24 -9.08
N VAL A 84 1.23 -6.16 -7.75
CA VAL A 84 1.06 -7.30 -6.86
C VAL A 84 -0.06 -6.96 -5.89
N ALA A 85 -1.10 -7.78 -5.86
CA ALA A 85 -2.28 -7.57 -5.03
C ALA A 85 -2.54 -8.81 -4.16
N PRO A 86 -1.97 -8.87 -2.94
CA PRO A 86 -2.18 -9.98 -2.01
C PRO A 86 -3.46 -9.83 -1.19
N ASP A 87 -3.94 -10.96 -0.66
CA ASP A 87 -4.94 -11.00 0.39
C ASP A 87 -4.32 -10.67 1.77
N ALA A 88 -5.09 -9.96 2.60
CA ALA A 88 -4.74 -9.71 4.00
C ALA A 88 -4.88 -10.97 4.87
N GLY A 89 -4.41 -10.90 6.11
CA GLY A 89 -4.33 -12.09 6.97
C GLY A 89 -5.60 -12.46 7.73
N ILE A 90 -6.45 -11.48 8.04
CA ILE A 90 -7.60 -11.70 8.93
C ILE A 90 -8.84 -11.90 8.07
N VAL A 91 -9.48 -13.07 8.18
CA VAL A 91 -10.76 -13.36 7.51
C VAL A 91 -11.85 -12.45 8.06
N HIS A 92 -12.63 -11.85 7.15
CA HIS A 92 -13.78 -11.02 7.50
C HIS A 92 -14.81 -11.10 6.37
N GLU A 93 -16.03 -11.52 6.71
CA GLU A 93 -17.08 -11.79 5.73
C GLU A 93 -16.59 -12.78 4.64
N GLN A 94 -16.72 -12.44 3.35
CA GLN A 94 -16.22 -13.24 2.24
C GLN A 94 -14.79 -12.87 1.80
N GLY A 95 -14.11 -11.99 2.54
CA GLY A 95 -12.78 -11.51 2.21
C GLY A 95 -11.89 -11.34 3.44
N TYR A 96 -11.08 -10.29 3.42
CA TYR A 96 -10.04 -10.10 4.44
C TYR A 96 -9.93 -8.66 4.94
N VAL A 97 -9.27 -8.47 6.08
CA VAL A 97 -8.91 -7.16 6.64
C VAL A 97 -7.43 -7.13 7.05
N TRP A 98 -6.82 -5.96 6.89
CA TRP A 98 -5.43 -5.72 7.27
C TRP A 98 -5.29 -5.51 8.77
N TYR A 99 -4.27 -6.13 9.37
CA TYR A 99 -3.86 -5.92 10.74
C TYR A 99 -2.98 -4.67 10.86
N ILE A 100 -3.44 -3.72 11.68
CA ILE A 100 -2.67 -2.54 12.10
C ILE A 100 -2.64 -2.55 13.63
N PRO A 101 -1.46 -2.68 14.27
CA PRO A 101 -1.34 -2.75 15.73
C PRO A 101 -2.04 -1.58 16.43
N GLY A 102 -2.89 -1.90 17.42
CA GLY A 102 -3.59 -0.91 18.24
C GLY A 102 -4.76 -0.20 17.54
N VAL A 103 -5.14 -0.59 16.32
CA VAL A 103 -6.26 0.01 15.59
C VAL A 103 -7.38 -1.03 15.42
N PRO A 104 -8.65 -0.66 15.72
CA PRO A 104 -9.78 -1.55 15.44
C PRO A 104 -9.89 -1.89 13.96
N THR A 105 -10.35 -3.10 13.65
CA THR A 105 -10.80 -3.44 12.29
C THR A 105 -12.22 -2.91 12.06
N VAL A 106 -12.77 -3.16 10.87
CA VAL A 106 -14.19 -2.90 10.58
C VAL A 106 -15.14 -3.75 11.43
N ALA A 107 -14.67 -4.82 12.07
CA ALA A 107 -15.43 -5.58 13.06
C ALA A 107 -15.55 -4.86 14.42
N GLY A 108 -14.93 -3.68 14.57
CA GLY A 108 -15.03 -2.85 15.78
C GLY A 108 -14.07 -3.22 16.90
N THR A 109 -13.29 -4.29 16.74
CA THR A 109 -12.32 -4.76 17.73
C THR A 109 -10.88 -4.65 17.23
N VAL A 110 -9.96 -4.40 18.16
CA VAL A 110 -8.52 -4.47 17.90
C VAL A 110 -8.14 -5.96 17.84
N PRO A 111 -7.48 -6.44 16.77
CA PRO A 111 -7.03 -7.82 16.70
C PRO A 111 -6.04 -8.13 17.84
N GLY A 112 -6.11 -9.36 18.34
CA GLY A 112 -5.26 -9.84 19.43
C GLY A 112 -3.78 -10.04 19.01
N PRO A 113 -2.90 -10.40 19.97
CA PRO A 113 -1.46 -10.56 19.73
C PRO A 113 -1.12 -11.66 18.70
N ASP A 114 -2.00 -12.65 18.54
CA ASP A 114 -1.84 -13.76 17.58
C ASP A 114 -2.37 -13.42 16.18
N ALA A 115 -2.79 -12.16 15.95
CA ALA A 115 -3.23 -11.72 14.65
C ALA A 115 -2.11 -11.85 13.60
N PRO A 116 -2.42 -12.23 12.35
CA PRO A 116 -1.41 -12.35 11.31
C PRO A 116 -0.63 -11.05 11.09
N ASP A 117 0.70 -11.16 11.02
CA ASP A 117 1.57 -10.01 10.76
C ASP A 117 1.61 -9.69 9.25
N ASP A 118 0.77 -8.75 8.85
CA ASP A 118 0.72 -8.29 7.46
C ASP A 118 1.96 -7.49 7.04
N VAL A 119 2.65 -6.81 7.96
CA VAL A 119 3.89 -6.08 7.63
C VAL A 119 4.99 -7.07 7.28
N ALA A 120 5.18 -8.10 8.11
CA ALA A 120 6.18 -9.14 7.87
C ALA A 120 5.88 -9.93 6.59
N PHE A 121 4.61 -10.30 6.36
CA PHE A 121 4.19 -10.99 5.15
C PHE A 121 4.49 -10.18 3.88
N LEU A 122 4.09 -8.91 3.84
CA LEU A 122 4.31 -8.04 2.67
C LEU A 122 5.81 -7.79 2.44
N GLY A 123 6.59 -7.60 3.51
CA GLY A 123 8.04 -7.47 3.44
C GLY A 123 8.71 -8.70 2.85
N ALA A 124 8.36 -9.90 3.35
CA ALA A 124 8.90 -11.16 2.85
C ALA A 124 8.54 -11.43 1.38
N MET A 125 7.33 -11.05 0.96
CA MET A 125 6.90 -11.14 -0.42
C MET A 125 7.72 -10.24 -1.35
N ILE A 126 7.92 -8.97 -0.97
CA ILE A 126 8.79 -8.03 -1.71
C ILE A 126 10.21 -8.60 -1.81
N ASP A 127 10.77 -9.08 -0.70
CA ASP A 127 12.13 -9.63 -0.68
C ASP A 127 12.28 -10.86 -1.59
N ARG A 128 11.26 -11.70 -1.68
CA ARG A 128 11.24 -12.85 -2.60
C ARG A 128 11.26 -12.40 -4.05
N LEU A 129 10.46 -11.40 -4.42
CA LEU A 129 10.40 -10.88 -5.79
C LEU A 129 11.70 -10.18 -6.19
N VAL A 130 12.32 -9.44 -5.27
CA VAL A 130 13.64 -8.82 -5.48
C VAL A 130 14.72 -9.90 -5.66
N ARG A 131 14.76 -10.93 -4.80
CA ARG A 131 15.73 -12.03 -4.93
C ARG A 131 15.55 -12.84 -6.20
N ALA A 132 14.33 -12.96 -6.70
CA ALA A 132 14.02 -13.62 -7.97
C ALA A 132 14.39 -12.76 -9.20
N GLY A 133 14.88 -11.54 -9.02
CA GLY A 133 15.23 -10.64 -10.12
C GLY A 133 14.03 -9.97 -10.81
N CYS A 134 12.83 -10.11 -10.25
CA CYS A 134 11.61 -9.57 -10.84
C CYS A 134 11.41 -8.08 -10.58
N VAL A 135 11.90 -7.60 -9.44
CA VAL A 135 11.59 -6.27 -8.91
C VAL A 135 12.88 -5.49 -8.66
N ASP A 136 12.93 -4.28 -9.19
CA ASP A 136 13.96 -3.31 -8.83
C ASP A 136 13.71 -2.84 -7.40
N ARG A 137 14.61 -3.20 -6.48
CA ARG A 137 14.51 -2.82 -5.08
C ARG A 137 14.42 -1.30 -4.88
N ALA A 138 14.94 -0.47 -5.77
CA ALA A 138 14.88 0.98 -5.62
C ALA A 138 13.53 1.58 -6.04
N ARG A 139 12.69 0.82 -6.74
CA ARG A 139 11.41 1.24 -7.32
C ARG A 139 10.25 0.39 -6.80
N VAL A 140 10.11 0.34 -5.48
CA VAL A 140 9.00 -0.33 -4.80
C VAL A 140 8.07 0.72 -4.21
N TYR A 141 6.79 0.62 -4.54
CA TYR A 141 5.74 1.54 -4.14
C TYR A 141 4.58 0.75 -3.53
N VAL A 142 3.73 1.43 -2.77
CA VAL A 142 2.52 0.83 -2.22
C VAL A 142 1.34 1.79 -2.29
N THR A 143 0.18 1.26 -2.65
CA THR A 143 -1.10 1.94 -2.73
C THR A 143 -2.20 0.99 -2.23
N GLY A 144 -3.37 1.52 -1.92
CA GLY A 144 -4.47 0.68 -1.48
C GLY A 144 -5.71 1.47 -1.09
N LEU A 145 -6.85 0.80 -1.14
CA LEU A 145 -8.16 1.38 -0.88
C LEU A 145 -8.57 1.20 0.58
N SER A 146 -9.07 2.26 1.23
CA SER A 146 -9.73 2.19 2.55
C SER A 146 -8.86 1.49 3.61
N GLY A 147 -9.21 0.26 4.04
CA GLY A 147 -8.36 -0.57 4.90
C GLY A 147 -6.96 -0.80 4.34
N GLY A 148 -6.83 -1.05 3.03
CA GLY A 148 -5.56 -1.11 2.33
C GLY A 148 -4.85 0.24 2.24
N GLY A 149 -5.60 1.35 2.22
CA GLY A 149 -5.03 2.70 2.31
C GLY A 149 -4.47 3.00 3.71
N ARG A 150 -5.15 2.53 4.77
CA ARG A 150 -4.62 2.59 6.14
C ARG A 150 -3.36 1.73 6.28
N MET A 151 -3.35 0.53 5.71
CA MET A 151 -2.16 -0.33 5.71
C MET A 151 -1.01 0.28 4.88
N THR A 152 -1.32 0.91 3.75
CA THR A 152 -0.35 1.70 2.95
C THR A 152 0.32 2.79 3.80
N SER A 153 -0.48 3.53 4.58
CA SER A 153 0.01 4.55 5.49
C SER A 153 0.88 3.96 6.62
N TRP A 154 0.43 2.84 7.20
CA TRP A 154 1.17 2.14 8.26
C TRP A 154 2.53 1.62 7.78
N LEU A 155 2.58 1.02 6.58
CA LEU A 155 3.83 0.61 5.93
C LEU A 155 4.77 1.79 5.71
N GLY A 156 4.24 2.96 5.37
CA GLY A 156 5.01 4.20 5.33
C GLY A 156 5.67 4.53 6.68
N CYS A 157 4.95 4.35 7.79
CA CYS A 157 5.44 4.63 9.14
C CYS A 157 6.52 3.64 9.62
N VAL A 158 6.31 2.34 9.41
CA VAL A 158 7.13 1.28 10.04
C VAL A 158 8.12 0.60 9.11
N ALA A 159 7.95 0.77 7.79
CA ALA A 159 8.73 0.09 6.76
C ALA A 159 9.21 1.04 5.65
N ALA A 160 9.40 2.33 5.97
CA ALA A 160 9.83 3.37 5.02
C ALA A 160 11.06 2.99 4.17
N GLY A 161 12.00 2.21 4.71
CA GLY A 161 13.18 1.74 3.99
C GLY A 161 12.86 0.81 2.80
N ARG A 162 11.63 0.29 2.70
CA ARG A 162 11.17 -0.57 1.61
C ARG A 162 10.48 0.19 0.48
N PHE A 163 9.98 1.40 0.71
CA PHE A 163 9.13 2.10 -0.27
C PHE A 163 9.74 3.43 -0.74
N ALA A 164 9.81 3.62 -2.05
CA ALA A 164 10.27 4.88 -2.66
C ALA A 164 9.21 5.99 -2.55
N ALA A 165 7.93 5.63 -2.55
CA ALA A 165 6.79 6.51 -2.30
C ALA A 165 5.57 5.66 -1.91
N ILE A 166 4.59 6.28 -1.25
CA ILE A 166 3.31 5.66 -0.89
C ILE A 166 2.13 6.46 -1.46
N ALA A 167 1.04 5.76 -1.78
CA ALA A 167 -0.15 6.37 -2.35
C ALA A 167 -1.46 5.84 -1.75
N PRO A 168 -1.82 6.20 -0.50
CA PRO A 168 -3.03 5.71 0.15
C PRO A 168 -4.30 6.31 -0.48
N VAL A 169 -5.31 5.48 -0.71
CA VAL A 169 -6.60 5.87 -1.32
C VAL A 169 -7.70 5.75 -0.28
N VAL A 170 -8.39 6.86 0.01
CA VAL A 170 -9.40 7.03 1.08
C VAL A 170 -8.95 6.38 2.39
N GLY A 171 -7.66 6.57 2.74
CA GLY A 171 -7.03 5.85 3.84
C GLY A 171 -5.76 6.48 4.38
N LEU A 172 -5.48 7.75 4.08
CA LEU A 172 -4.28 8.42 4.58
C LEU A 172 -4.32 8.53 6.12
N ARG A 173 -3.26 8.03 6.74
CA ARG A 173 -2.96 8.12 8.17
C ARG A 173 -1.47 8.44 8.35
N ALA A 174 -1.09 8.92 9.52
CA ALA A 174 0.30 9.24 9.88
C ALA A 174 0.58 8.79 11.32
N GLY A 175 0.28 7.52 11.60
CA GLY A 175 0.24 6.92 12.94
C GLY A 175 -1.18 6.60 13.42
N ASN A 176 -1.27 5.99 14.59
CA ASN A 176 -2.52 5.71 15.28
C ASN A 176 -3.15 7.01 15.81
N PRO A 177 -4.45 7.00 16.16
CA PRO A 177 -5.04 8.08 16.94
C PRO A 177 -4.37 8.22 18.30
N LEU A 178 -4.10 9.45 18.73
CA LEU A 178 -3.58 9.71 20.07
C LEU A 178 -4.63 9.35 21.12
N ALA A 179 -4.27 8.54 22.11
CA ALA A 179 -5.22 8.03 23.10
C ALA A 179 -5.93 9.14 23.90
N SER A 180 -5.23 10.24 24.21
CA SER A 180 -5.78 11.38 24.95
C SER A 180 -6.61 12.35 24.08
N ASP A 181 -6.41 12.35 22.76
CA ASP A 181 -7.19 13.14 21.81
C ASP A 181 -7.19 12.45 20.44
N PRO A 182 -8.16 11.56 20.17
CA PRO A 182 -8.19 10.77 18.94
C PRO A 182 -8.30 11.60 17.65
N ARG A 183 -8.58 12.90 17.76
CA ARG A 183 -8.57 13.86 16.63
C ARG A 183 -7.16 14.27 16.21
N ARG A 184 -6.13 13.79 16.90
CA ARG A 184 -4.73 14.00 16.56
C ARG A 184 -4.03 12.68 16.23
N PRO A 185 -3.09 12.66 15.28
CA PRO A 185 -2.20 11.53 15.10
C PRO A 185 -1.21 11.44 16.27
N ASP A 186 -0.99 10.22 16.77
CA ASP A 186 -0.01 9.92 17.80
C ASP A 186 1.41 9.93 17.20
N PRO A 187 2.26 10.89 17.57
CA PRO A 187 3.62 10.94 17.06
C PRO A 187 4.44 9.68 17.40
N ALA A 188 4.13 8.98 18.49
CA ALA A 188 4.87 7.80 18.98
C ALA A 188 4.72 6.56 18.09
N THR A 189 3.74 6.56 17.19
CA THR A 189 3.38 5.38 16.38
C THR A 189 3.79 5.50 14.93
N CYS A 190 4.42 6.61 14.53
CA CYS A 190 4.89 6.82 13.16
C CYS A 190 6.26 7.52 13.12
N HIS A 191 7.30 6.70 12.94
CA HIS A 191 8.70 7.12 12.95
C HIS A 191 9.46 6.49 11.78
N PRO A 192 9.19 6.90 10.53
CA PRO A 192 9.89 6.34 9.40
C PRO A 192 11.38 6.69 9.44
N ALA A 193 12.23 5.72 9.09
CA ALA A 193 13.69 5.90 9.09
C ALA A 193 14.22 6.92 8.06
N ARG A 194 13.34 7.40 7.16
CA ARG A 194 13.64 8.41 6.14
C ARG A 194 12.37 9.18 5.77
N PRO A 195 12.49 10.38 5.16
CA PRO A 195 11.35 11.03 4.48
C PRO A 195 10.73 10.12 3.41
N VAL A 196 9.41 10.10 3.34
CA VAL A 196 8.62 9.26 2.43
C VAL A 196 7.72 10.15 1.57
N PRO A 197 7.93 10.24 0.24
CA PRO A 197 6.99 10.94 -0.64
C PRO A 197 5.59 10.32 -0.55
N VAL A 198 4.56 11.17 -0.44
CA VAL A 198 3.17 10.74 -0.25
C VAL A 198 2.25 11.42 -1.26
N ILE A 199 1.44 10.63 -1.97
CA ILE A 199 0.26 11.12 -2.68
C ILE A 199 -1.01 10.41 -2.20
N ALA A 200 -1.81 11.09 -1.39
CA ALA A 200 -3.08 10.56 -0.92
C ALA A 200 -4.23 10.92 -1.86
N PHE A 201 -5.15 10.00 -2.06
CA PHE A 201 -6.36 10.25 -2.84
C PHE A 201 -7.59 10.17 -1.94
N ALA A 202 -8.52 11.11 -2.08
CA ALA A 202 -9.77 11.10 -1.34
C ALA A 202 -10.93 11.65 -2.17
N GLY A 203 -12.14 11.41 -1.68
CA GLY A 203 -13.35 12.05 -2.18
C GLY A 203 -14.02 12.84 -1.04
N ASP A 204 -14.52 14.04 -1.35
CA ASP A 204 -15.13 14.91 -0.34
C ASP A 204 -16.56 14.50 0.06
N ALA A 205 -17.19 13.59 -0.69
CA ALA A 205 -18.48 12.98 -0.38
C ALA A 205 -18.34 11.58 0.26
N ASP A 206 -17.13 11.19 0.69
CA ASP A 206 -16.89 9.95 1.42
C ASP A 206 -17.45 10.04 2.85
N THR A 207 -18.46 9.22 3.15
CA THR A 207 -19.09 9.15 4.48
C THR A 207 -18.55 8.02 5.36
N THR A 208 -17.70 7.15 4.81
CA THR A 208 -17.07 6.04 5.56
C THR A 208 -15.75 6.49 6.17
N ASN A 209 -14.90 7.12 5.36
CA ASN A 209 -13.66 7.74 5.77
C ASN A 209 -13.68 9.24 5.42
N PRO A 210 -14.50 10.06 6.10
CA PRO A 210 -14.59 11.49 5.78
C PRO A 210 -13.24 12.19 5.90
N ILE A 211 -12.97 13.14 4.98
CA ILE A 211 -11.77 13.98 5.02
C ILE A 211 -11.66 14.71 6.36
N ALA A 212 -12.78 15.16 6.92
CA ALA A 212 -12.84 15.83 8.23
C ALA A 212 -12.53 14.92 9.44
N GLY A 213 -12.43 13.60 9.25
CA GLY A 213 -12.36 12.63 10.34
C GLY A 213 -13.74 12.40 10.98
N GLY A 214 -13.75 11.91 12.22
CA GLY A 214 -14.97 11.66 12.98
C GLY A 214 -15.83 10.49 12.46
N GLY A 215 -15.22 9.54 11.75
CA GLY A 215 -15.89 8.35 11.25
C GLY A 215 -15.97 7.24 12.29
N ALA A 216 -15.94 5.99 11.82
CA ALA A 216 -15.91 4.81 12.68
C ALA A 216 -14.68 4.79 13.62
N SER A 217 -14.64 3.85 14.58
CA SER A 217 -13.56 3.76 15.58
C SER A 217 -12.14 3.63 15.00
N TYR A 218 -12.01 3.13 13.77
CA TYR A 218 -10.75 3.06 13.03
C TYR A 218 -10.42 4.34 12.22
N TRP A 219 -11.27 5.37 12.26
CA TRP A 219 -11.20 6.58 11.44
C TRP A 219 -11.51 7.85 12.24
N SER A 220 -10.59 8.28 13.10
CA SER A 220 -10.82 9.40 14.04
C SER A 220 -10.35 10.77 13.55
N TYR A 221 -9.05 11.01 13.40
CA TYR A 221 -8.52 12.31 12.96
C TYR A 221 -8.72 12.54 11.46
N SER A 222 -8.65 13.81 11.02
CA SER A 222 -8.86 14.23 9.63
C SER A 222 -7.71 13.84 8.70
N MET A 223 -7.99 13.74 7.40
CA MET A 223 -6.95 13.58 6.38
C MET A 223 -5.95 14.74 6.42
N HIS A 224 -6.41 15.98 6.60
CA HIS A 224 -5.52 17.15 6.71
C HIS A 224 -4.57 17.06 7.90
N ALA A 225 -5.01 16.51 9.05
CA ALA A 225 -4.11 16.26 10.18
C ALA A 225 -3.03 15.22 9.84
N ALA A 226 -3.37 14.22 9.02
CA ALA A 226 -2.40 13.25 8.51
C ALA A 226 -1.40 13.91 7.55
N GLU A 227 -1.85 14.75 6.61
CA GLU A 227 -1.01 15.47 5.66
C GLU A 227 -0.02 16.39 6.36
N GLN A 228 -0.51 17.18 7.32
CA GLN A 228 0.34 18.05 8.13
C GLN A 228 1.39 17.26 8.91
N ARG A 229 1.02 16.09 9.45
CA ARG A 229 1.95 15.22 10.14
C ARG A 229 3.00 14.62 9.20
N TRP A 230 2.61 14.16 8.01
CA TRP A 230 3.56 13.72 6.98
C TRP A 230 4.48 14.85 6.53
N ALA A 231 3.96 16.08 6.39
CA ALA A 231 4.77 17.25 6.06
C ALA A 231 5.82 17.53 7.14
N THR A 232 5.44 17.38 8.41
CA THR A 232 6.37 17.48 9.55
C THR A 232 7.42 16.37 9.51
N ILE A 233 7.00 15.12 9.29
CA ILE A 233 7.89 13.95 9.17
C ILE A 233 8.91 14.16 8.04
N ASN A 234 8.45 14.66 6.90
CA ASN A 234 9.29 14.90 5.71
C ASN A 234 10.10 16.20 5.79
N GLY A 235 9.84 17.06 6.79
CA GLY A 235 10.54 18.33 6.98
C GLY A 235 10.23 19.35 5.89
N CYS A 236 8.97 19.42 5.47
CA CYS A 236 8.50 20.43 4.52
C CYS A 236 8.58 21.83 5.12
N THR A 237 8.99 22.80 4.30
CA THR A 237 9.27 24.18 4.74
C THR A 237 8.34 25.20 4.11
N ALA A 238 7.74 24.88 2.96
CA ALA A 238 6.79 25.75 2.30
C ALA A 238 5.39 25.65 2.97
N PRO A 239 4.61 26.75 3.00
CA PRO A 239 3.21 26.68 3.39
C PRO A 239 2.42 25.79 2.41
N PRO A 240 1.35 25.11 2.87
CA PRO A 240 0.52 24.31 1.98
C PRO A 240 -0.16 25.17 0.94
N THR A 241 -0.27 24.64 -0.28
CA THR A 241 -0.99 25.30 -1.38
C THR A 241 -2.15 24.42 -1.84
N THR A 242 -3.24 25.05 -2.25
CA THR A 242 -4.39 24.36 -2.85
C THR A 242 -4.54 24.81 -4.30
N ARG A 243 -4.64 23.85 -5.22
CA ARG A 243 -4.84 24.14 -6.65
C ARG A 243 -5.86 23.20 -7.27
N ARG A 244 -6.71 23.72 -8.16
CA ARG A 244 -7.57 22.88 -9.00
C ARG A 244 -6.73 22.32 -10.15
N VAL A 245 -6.74 21.00 -10.32
CA VAL A 245 -5.98 20.29 -11.37
C VAL A 245 -6.87 19.70 -12.46
N ALA A 246 -8.18 19.58 -12.20
CA ALA A 246 -9.21 19.27 -13.18
C ALA A 246 -10.55 19.86 -12.73
N ALA A 247 -11.58 19.79 -13.57
CA ALA A 247 -12.91 20.34 -13.27
C ALA A 247 -13.44 19.91 -11.88
N THR A 248 -13.28 18.63 -11.53
CA THR A 248 -13.74 18.03 -10.28
C THR A 248 -12.60 17.57 -9.36
N VAL A 249 -11.36 17.99 -9.60
CA VAL A 249 -10.20 17.54 -8.82
C VAL A 249 -9.35 18.71 -8.38
N TYR A 250 -9.03 18.77 -7.09
CA TYR A 250 -8.06 19.70 -6.54
C TYR A 250 -6.97 18.98 -5.76
N GLU A 251 -5.81 19.62 -5.63
CA GLU A 251 -4.69 19.14 -4.86
C GLU A 251 -4.35 20.11 -3.73
N GLU A 252 -4.09 19.56 -2.55
CA GLU A 252 -3.41 20.23 -1.44
C GLU A 252 -1.97 19.72 -1.38
N ARG A 253 -0.99 20.61 -1.30
CA ARG A 253 0.43 20.26 -1.48
C ARG A 253 1.29 20.90 -0.40
N TYR A 254 2.09 20.07 0.26
CA TYR A 254 3.23 20.49 1.07
C TYR A 254 4.51 20.18 0.29
N THR A 255 5.32 21.21 0.06
CA THR A 255 6.53 21.13 -0.78
C THR A 255 7.77 21.63 -0.05
N GLY A 256 8.93 21.51 -0.68
CA GLY A 256 10.21 21.90 -0.08
C GLY A 256 10.59 20.98 1.07
N CYS A 257 10.22 19.70 0.94
CA CYS A 257 10.48 18.65 1.90
C CYS A 257 11.86 18.01 1.66
N ARG A 258 12.44 17.41 2.70
CA ARG A 258 13.75 16.75 2.59
C ARG A 258 13.70 15.61 1.58
N GLY A 259 14.70 15.54 0.71
CA GLY A 259 14.82 14.49 -0.30
C GLY A 259 13.68 14.48 -1.33
N GLY A 260 13.01 15.62 -1.55
CA GLY A 260 11.87 15.72 -2.49
C GLY A 260 10.65 14.92 -2.04
N ALA A 261 10.53 14.61 -0.75
CA ALA A 261 9.42 13.86 -0.17
C ALA A 261 8.19 14.74 0.05
N ASP A 262 7.69 15.34 -1.03
CA ASP A 262 6.50 16.16 -0.99
C ASP A 262 5.27 15.34 -0.56
N VAL A 263 4.30 16.03 0.04
CA VAL A 263 3.03 15.45 0.50
C VAL A 263 1.91 16.09 -0.29
N VAL A 264 1.15 15.26 -1.01
CA VAL A 264 0.07 15.71 -1.88
C VAL A 264 -1.23 15.02 -1.47
N GLY A 265 -2.25 15.79 -1.11
CA GLY A 265 -3.63 15.33 -1.10
C GLY A 265 -4.27 15.62 -2.44
N ARG A 266 -4.84 14.63 -3.11
CA ARG A 266 -5.60 14.80 -4.35
C ARG A 266 -7.06 14.41 -4.12
N ILE A 267 -7.92 15.42 -4.09
CA ILE A 267 -9.32 15.29 -3.68
C ILE A 267 -10.22 15.40 -4.90
N THR A 268 -11.13 14.43 -5.04
CA THR A 268 -12.20 14.43 -6.06
C THR A 268 -13.49 14.97 -5.46
N VAL A 269 -13.98 16.08 -6.01
CA VAL A 269 -15.26 16.70 -5.66
C VAL A 269 -16.42 15.80 -6.08
N GLY A 270 -17.34 15.51 -5.16
CA GLY A 270 -18.39 14.52 -5.29
C GLY A 270 -17.90 13.06 -5.21
N GLY A 271 -16.62 12.84 -4.92
CA GLY A 271 -16.05 11.49 -4.78
C GLY A 271 -16.51 10.81 -3.48
N GLY A 272 -17.01 9.59 -3.55
CA GLY A 272 -17.38 8.78 -2.37
C GLY A 272 -16.29 7.77 -1.96
N HIS A 273 -16.69 6.81 -1.11
CA HIS A 273 -15.81 5.76 -0.59
C HIS A 273 -15.48 4.66 -1.62
N ARG A 274 -14.64 4.97 -2.60
CA ARG A 274 -14.27 4.05 -3.70
C ARG A 274 -12.88 4.36 -4.25
N TRP A 275 -12.46 3.60 -5.25
CA TRP A 275 -11.26 3.92 -6.04
C TRP A 275 -11.50 5.20 -6.86
N VAL A 276 -11.14 6.35 -6.30
CA VAL A 276 -11.29 7.69 -6.91
C VAL A 276 -10.02 8.16 -7.63
N VAL A 277 -9.12 7.23 -7.95
CA VAL A 277 -7.76 7.52 -8.41
C VAL A 277 -7.71 7.68 -9.92
N ASP A 278 -7.01 8.70 -10.38
CA ASP A 278 -6.42 8.72 -11.71
C ASP A 278 -5.12 7.90 -11.67
N ASN A 279 -5.16 6.69 -12.23
CA ASN A 279 -4.04 5.74 -12.17
C ASN A 279 -2.79 6.24 -12.91
N ASP A 280 -2.93 7.12 -13.90
CA ASP A 280 -1.79 7.69 -14.62
C ASP A 280 -1.14 8.82 -13.82
N ALA A 281 -1.96 9.64 -13.14
CA ALA A 281 -1.45 10.61 -12.18
C ALA A 281 -0.76 9.94 -10.98
N LEU A 282 -1.32 8.84 -10.47
CA LEU A 282 -0.69 8.02 -9.44
C LEU A 282 0.67 7.51 -9.90
N TRP A 283 0.75 6.92 -11.10
CA TRP A 283 2.02 6.42 -11.62
C TRP A 283 3.04 7.53 -11.85
N THR A 284 2.60 8.66 -12.40
CA THR A 284 3.46 9.84 -12.64
C THR A 284 4.12 10.30 -11.34
N PHE A 285 3.36 10.35 -10.23
CA PHE A 285 3.93 10.67 -8.93
C PHE A 285 4.91 9.60 -8.44
N LEU A 286 4.49 8.32 -8.40
CA LEU A 286 5.32 7.24 -7.86
C LEU A 286 6.66 7.10 -8.61
N SER A 287 6.61 7.09 -9.95
CA SER A 287 7.78 6.87 -10.80
C SER A 287 8.82 7.99 -10.76
N ALA A 288 8.46 9.17 -10.25
CA ALA A 288 9.41 10.26 -10.01
C ALA A 288 10.37 9.98 -8.83
N HIS A 289 10.10 8.94 -8.03
CA HIS A 289 10.86 8.64 -6.82
C HIS A 289 11.60 7.30 -6.91
N ARG A 290 12.83 7.28 -6.38
CA ARG A 290 13.65 6.09 -6.16
C ARG A 290 14.30 6.18 -4.77
N ARG A 291 14.46 5.04 -4.10
CA ARG A 291 15.13 4.97 -2.78
C ARG A 291 16.64 5.05 -2.86
#